data_AF-A0AAU5TRH6-F1
#
_entry.id   AF-A0AAU5TRH6-F1
#
_cell.length_a   1.000
_cell.length_b   1.000
_cell.length_c   1.000
_cell.angle_alpha   90.00
_cell.angle_beta   90.00
_cell.angle_gamma   90.00
#
_symmetry.space_group_name_H-M   'P 1'
#
loop_
_entity.id
_entity.type
_entity.pdbx_description
1 polymer ?
#
loop_
_entity_poly.entity_id
_entity_poly.type
_entity_poly.pdbx_seq_one_letter_code
_entity_poly.pdbx_strand_id
1 'polypeptide(L)'
;MRGAGPRVFVSYSYADQTAAQQVADHLADCGMQVRKEDESSLLGQPLEEVLPARIADCEVFVQLVTRTSAVSAWVRREFEWATRARAKRPVVLPLVFGDTVPPDQVSAWGYLPVRDPLDPSTLSVIRKTAMQAVATLQVNPLAPYELEQSPVRVVATGEPLSRRLLIDPENVILGAAEATVHYAAGTDAEYRDQMMAQQQRTVGRLAESIAKHDVFLPLFIDRARPLVQQHWSPEDALEHLVEIVQRLFRLTLGSELLKLTRDWRTAVSPALGDGASACAEAGEMADRLQATAPGIHERGFRLWALRSTTASTWLELGFDAPGSKDSTVALFPADRFSDSSKQLLRYGLATPQVEIGETDWLLYGLPQLAARIVWNTRTPDEIVASVEYAGWSLADYRNVGHH
;
A
#
# COMPACT_ATOMS: atom_id res chain seq x y z
N MET A 1 -8.77 -12.11 9.48
CA MET A 1 -8.57 -11.16 8.35
C MET A 1 -7.61 -11.80 7.36
N ARG A 2 -7.68 -11.48 6.06
CA ARG A 2 -6.57 -11.82 5.14
C ARG A 2 -5.35 -11.05 5.62
N GLY A 3 -4.23 -11.72 5.86
CA GLY A 3 -3.01 -11.06 6.36
C GLY A 3 -2.53 -9.96 5.42
N ALA A 4 -1.93 -8.90 5.93
CA ALA A 4 -1.35 -7.85 5.09
C ALA A 4 -0.07 -8.32 4.37
N GLY A 5 0.52 -9.44 4.78
CA GLY A 5 1.82 -9.93 4.33
C GLY A 5 1.92 -10.38 2.86
N PRO A 6 3.10 -10.90 2.47
CA PRO A 6 3.35 -11.38 1.11
C PRO A 6 2.34 -12.45 0.68
N ARG A 7 1.99 -12.46 -0.59
CA ARG A 7 1.19 -13.49 -1.25
C ARG A 7 2.09 -14.64 -1.58
N VAL A 8 1.81 -15.78 -0.98
CA VAL A 8 2.56 -17.01 -1.15
C VAL A 8 1.66 -18.03 -1.81
N PHE A 9 2.08 -18.56 -2.95
CA PHE A 9 1.44 -19.70 -3.59
C PHE A 9 2.20 -20.97 -3.22
N VAL A 10 1.53 -21.95 -2.60
CA VAL A 10 2.08 -23.25 -2.23
C VAL A 10 1.56 -24.29 -3.22
N SER A 11 2.43 -24.73 -4.14
CA SER A 11 2.20 -25.82 -5.07
C SER A 11 2.57 -27.16 -4.43
N TYR A 12 1.66 -28.13 -4.47
CA TYR A 12 1.85 -29.46 -3.89
C TYR A 12 1.06 -30.52 -4.65
N SER A 13 1.45 -31.80 -4.53
CA SER A 13 0.62 -32.93 -4.97
C SER A 13 -0.36 -33.31 -3.87
N TYR A 14 -1.53 -33.87 -4.19
CA TYR A 14 -2.52 -34.28 -3.17
C TYR A 14 -1.93 -35.17 -2.06
N ALA A 15 -0.96 -36.04 -2.41
CA ALA A 15 -0.26 -36.89 -1.44
C ALA A 15 0.53 -36.10 -0.38
N ASP A 16 0.92 -34.86 -0.68
CA ASP A 16 1.72 -33.98 0.16
C ASP A 16 0.88 -32.95 0.94
N GLN A 17 -0.45 -33.11 0.98
CA GLN A 17 -1.38 -32.14 1.57
C GLN A 17 -1.04 -31.78 3.02
N THR A 18 -0.54 -32.74 3.81
CA THR A 18 -0.17 -32.50 5.21
C THR A 18 1.02 -31.54 5.31
N ALA A 19 2.07 -31.74 4.51
CA ALA A 19 3.23 -30.85 4.50
C ALA A 19 2.87 -29.47 3.95
N ALA A 20 2.04 -29.41 2.90
CA ALA A 20 1.53 -28.15 2.35
C ALA A 20 0.70 -27.38 3.38
N GLN A 21 -0.12 -28.08 4.16
CA GLN A 21 -0.90 -27.50 5.25
C GLN A 21 0.01 -26.90 6.33
N GLN A 22 1.07 -27.62 6.74
CA GLN A 22 2.02 -27.11 7.74
C GLN A 22 2.72 -25.82 7.28
N VAL A 23 3.18 -25.78 6.03
CA VAL A 23 3.78 -24.55 5.45
C VAL A 23 2.74 -23.43 5.41
N ALA A 24 1.52 -23.73 4.96
CA ALA A 24 0.48 -22.73 4.83
C ALA A 24 0.05 -22.13 6.17
N ASP A 25 -0.17 -22.97 7.18
CA ASP A 25 -0.56 -22.53 8.52
C ASP A 25 0.56 -21.68 9.13
N HIS A 26 1.81 -22.12 9.06
CA HIS A 26 2.92 -21.35 9.63
C HIS A 26 3.08 -19.97 8.98
N LEU A 27 2.99 -19.88 7.66
CA LEU A 27 3.10 -18.60 6.95
C LEU A 27 1.87 -17.72 7.20
N ALA A 28 0.68 -18.30 7.30
CA ALA A 28 -0.55 -17.58 7.65
C ALA A 28 -0.48 -17.03 9.09
N ASP A 29 0.03 -17.81 10.04
CA ASP A 29 0.29 -17.38 11.43
C ASP A 29 1.31 -16.23 11.49
N CYS A 30 2.22 -16.17 10.50
CA CYS A 30 3.14 -15.05 10.30
C CYS A 30 2.52 -13.86 9.55
N GLY A 31 1.21 -13.85 9.32
CA GLY A 31 0.47 -12.76 8.68
C GLY A 31 0.55 -12.74 7.14
N MET A 32 1.01 -13.81 6.50
CA MET A 32 1.10 -13.91 5.03
C MET A 32 -0.23 -14.30 4.39
N GLN A 33 -0.39 -13.95 3.11
CA GLN A 33 -1.54 -14.36 2.31
C GLN A 33 -1.22 -15.65 1.56
N VAL A 34 -1.45 -16.78 2.20
CA VAL A 34 -1.14 -18.09 1.60
C VAL A 34 -2.32 -18.61 0.78
N ARG A 35 -2.05 -18.95 -0.48
CA ARG A 35 -2.92 -19.80 -1.31
C ARG A 35 -2.23 -21.15 -1.45
N LYS A 36 -2.95 -22.22 -1.13
CA LYS A 36 -2.51 -23.60 -1.37
C LYS A 36 -3.49 -24.20 -2.37
N GLU A 37 -2.97 -24.78 -3.44
CA GLU A 37 -3.79 -25.40 -4.47
C GLU A 37 -3.16 -26.70 -4.90
N ASP A 38 -4.02 -27.69 -5.13
CA ASP A 38 -3.69 -28.93 -5.80
C ASP A 38 -4.56 -29.09 -7.06
N GLU A 39 -4.25 -30.10 -7.87
CA GLU A 39 -4.97 -30.43 -9.11
C GLU A 39 -6.48 -30.66 -8.89
N SER A 40 -6.88 -31.09 -7.69
CA SER A 40 -8.29 -31.38 -7.34
C SER A 40 -9.08 -30.15 -6.90
N SER A 41 -8.39 -29.09 -6.46
CA SER A 41 -9.02 -27.85 -5.99
C SER A 41 -9.65 -27.00 -7.11
N LEU A 42 -9.37 -27.33 -8.37
CA LEU A 42 -9.77 -26.56 -9.56
C LEU A 42 -10.71 -27.33 -10.50
N LEU A 43 -11.44 -28.32 -9.99
CA LEU A 43 -12.42 -29.09 -10.78
C LEU A 43 -13.40 -28.17 -11.52
N GLY A 44 -13.43 -28.28 -12.85
CA GLY A 44 -14.30 -27.49 -13.72
C GLY A 44 -13.69 -26.18 -14.25
N GLN A 45 -12.45 -25.84 -13.89
CA GLN A 45 -11.70 -24.73 -14.49
C GLN A 45 -10.53 -25.25 -15.34
N PRO A 46 -10.21 -24.61 -16.48
CA PRO A 46 -9.02 -24.96 -17.26
C PRO A 46 -7.75 -24.58 -16.48
N LEU A 47 -7.11 -25.59 -15.89
CA LEU A 47 -5.92 -25.44 -15.05
C LEU A 47 -4.80 -24.61 -15.73
N GLU A 48 -4.63 -24.81 -17.05
CA GLU A 48 -3.62 -24.11 -17.86
C GLU A 48 -3.89 -22.61 -18.02
N GLU A 49 -5.11 -22.13 -17.76
CA GLU A 49 -5.45 -20.70 -17.76
C GLU A 49 -5.35 -20.10 -16.36
N VAL A 50 -5.83 -20.84 -15.35
CA VAL A 50 -6.00 -20.32 -14.00
C VAL A 50 -4.68 -20.29 -13.22
N LEU A 51 -3.89 -21.35 -13.27
CA LEU A 51 -2.67 -21.43 -12.47
C LEU A 51 -1.60 -20.41 -12.87
N PRO A 52 -1.31 -20.17 -14.17
CA PRO A 52 -0.34 -19.13 -14.54
C PRO A 52 -0.73 -17.75 -13.99
N ALA A 53 -2.02 -17.41 -14.02
CA ALA A 53 -2.50 -16.15 -13.46
C ALA A 53 -2.31 -16.10 -11.93
N ARG A 54 -2.61 -17.18 -11.21
CA ARG A 54 -2.44 -17.25 -9.74
C ARG A 54 -0.97 -17.23 -9.31
N ILE A 55 -0.09 -17.89 -10.06
CA ILE A 55 1.35 -17.86 -9.85
C ILE A 55 1.89 -16.45 -10.16
N ALA A 56 1.43 -15.81 -11.23
CA ALA A 56 1.82 -14.44 -11.55
C ALA A 56 1.31 -13.41 -10.53
N ASP A 57 0.23 -13.73 -9.81
CA ASP A 57 -0.36 -12.91 -8.76
C ASP A 57 0.34 -13.07 -7.39
N CYS A 58 1.27 -14.01 -7.22
CA CYS A 58 1.99 -14.18 -5.95
C CYS A 58 3.38 -13.52 -5.98
N GLU A 59 3.88 -13.13 -4.80
CA GLU A 59 5.27 -12.69 -4.68
C GLU A 59 6.23 -13.86 -4.48
N VAL A 60 5.73 -14.98 -3.96
CA VAL A 60 6.53 -16.17 -3.64
C VAL A 60 5.79 -17.40 -4.10
N PHE A 61 6.47 -18.21 -4.91
CA PHE A 61 6.00 -19.51 -5.33
C PHE A 61 6.81 -20.59 -4.60
N VAL A 62 6.17 -21.26 -3.66
CA VAL A 62 6.75 -22.37 -2.90
C VAL A 62 6.31 -23.68 -3.55
N GLN A 63 7.25 -24.50 -3.99
CA GLN A 63 6.94 -25.78 -4.63
C GLN A 63 7.40 -26.93 -3.74
N LEU A 64 6.48 -27.85 -3.38
CA LEU A 64 6.84 -29.06 -2.64
C LEU A 64 7.28 -30.17 -3.60
N VAL A 65 8.56 -30.55 -3.49
CA VAL A 65 9.19 -31.58 -4.31
C VAL A 65 9.42 -32.82 -3.44
N THR A 66 8.52 -33.80 -3.58
CA THR A 66 8.58 -35.11 -2.93
C THR A 66 8.80 -36.20 -3.98
N ARG A 67 9.05 -37.45 -3.57
CA ARG A 67 9.21 -38.57 -4.51
C ARG A 67 8.03 -38.69 -5.47
N THR A 68 6.82 -38.40 -4.98
CA THR A 68 5.57 -38.46 -5.76
C THR A 68 5.48 -37.30 -6.74
N SER A 69 5.81 -36.08 -6.30
CA SER A 69 5.65 -34.87 -7.10
C SER A 69 6.79 -34.68 -8.13
N ALA A 70 8.01 -35.15 -7.85
CA ALA A 70 9.17 -35.03 -8.73
C ALA A 70 9.01 -35.71 -10.10
N VAL A 71 8.19 -36.77 -10.17
CA VAL A 71 7.89 -37.47 -11.43
C VAL A 71 6.68 -36.89 -12.16
N SER A 72 5.92 -35.98 -11.55
CA SER A 72 4.73 -35.39 -12.16
C SER A 72 5.11 -34.40 -13.26
N ALA A 73 4.52 -34.57 -14.45
CA ALA A 73 4.63 -33.61 -15.54
C ALA A 73 4.04 -32.24 -15.15
N TRP A 74 3.07 -32.24 -14.24
CA TRP A 74 2.40 -31.03 -13.77
C TRP A 74 3.34 -30.11 -12.99
N VAL A 75 4.08 -30.69 -12.04
CA VAL A 75 5.06 -29.97 -11.20
C VAL A 75 6.11 -29.25 -12.05
N ARG A 76 6.53 -29.86 -13.17
CA ARG A 76 7.45 -29.23 -14.13
C ARG A 76 6.80 -28.04 -14.82
N ARG A 77 5.53 -28.13 -15.23
CA ARG A 77 4.81 -27.03 -15.88
C ARG A 77 4.64 -25.83 -14.93
N GLU A 78 4.26 -26.06 -13.68
CA GLU A 78 4.12 -25.00 -12.69
C GLU A 78 5.44 -24.27 -12.43
N PHE A 79 6.52 -25.03 -12.30
CA PHE A 79 7.87 -24.47 -12.18
C PHE A 79 8.25 -23.64 -13.41
N GLU A 80 7.95 -24.14 -14.62
CA GLU A 80 8.17 -23.41 -15.87
C GLU A 80 7.34 -22.12 -15.94
N TRP A 81 6.08 -22.12 -15.50
CA TRP A 81 5.25 -20.91 -15.45
C TRP A 81 5.84 -19.87 -14.49
N ALA A 82 6.19 -20.29 -13.27
CA ALA A 82 6.76 -19.42 -12.25
C ALA A 82 8.12 -18.82 -12.69
N THR A 83 8.95 -19.60 -13.38
CA THR A 83 10.29 -19.16 -13.82
C THR A 83 10.29 -18.40 -15.16
N ARG A 84 9.31 -18.62 -16.05
CA ARG A 84 9.26 -17.94 -17.37
C ARG A 84 8.60 -16.57 -17.35
N ALA A 85 7.68 -16.28 -16.42
CA ALA A 85 6.91 -15.02 -16.37
C ALA A 85 7.81 -13.78 -16.59
N ARG A 86 7.63 -12.97 -17.64
CA ARG A 86 8.66 -11.95 -17.98
C ARG A 86 8.53 -10.62 -17.23
N ALA A 87 7.32 -10.23 -16.84
CA ALA A 87 7.07 -8.91 -16.25
C ALA A 87 7.13 -8.91 -14.71
N LYS A 88 6.60 -9.95 -14.06
CA LYS A 88 6.55 -10.09 -12.59
C LYS A 88 6.79 -11.55 -12.22
N ARG A 89 8.06 -11.91 -11.97
CA ARG A 89 8.42 -13.28 -11.54
C ARG A 89 8.24 -13.37 -10.02
N PRO A 90 7.47 -14.34 -9.51
CA PRO A 90 7.55 -14.65 -8.09
C PRO A 90 8.96 -15.13 -7.74
N VAL A 91 9.35 -14.96 -6.49
CA VAL A 91 10.50 -15.67 -5.94
C VAL A 91 10.15 -17.16 -5.86
N VAL A 92 10.82 -17.97 -6.66
CA VAL A 92 10.60 -19.42 -6.73
C VAL A 92 11.47 -20.12 -5.68
N LEU A 93 10.83 -20.80 -4.73
CA LEU A 93 11.47 -21.55 -3.64
C LEU A 93 11.03 -23.03 -3.65
N PRO A 94 11.77 -23.91 -4.33
CA PRO A 94 11.52 -25.34 -4.25
C PRO A 94 11.98 -25.92 -2.90
N LEU A 95 11.11 -26.72 -2.29
CA LEU A 95 11.35 -27.45 -1.04
C LEU A 95 11.47 -28.95 -1.36
N VAL A 96 12.68 -29.51 -1.25
CA VAL A 96 12.94 -30.92 -1.61
C VAL A 96 12.95 -31.77 -0.36
N PHE A 97 12.02 -32.72 -0.25
CA PHE A 97 11.82 -33.51 0.96
C PHE A 97 12.63 -34.81 0.96
N GLY A 98 13.33 -35.06 2.07
CA GLY A 98 14.09 -36.30 2.28
C GLY A 98 15.13 -36.55 1.18
N ASP A 99 15.27 -37.81 0.78
CA ASP A 99 16.20 -38.23 -0.29
C ASP A 99 15.58 -38.14 -1.70
N THR A 100 14.63 -37.23 -1.91
CA THR A 100 14.02 -37.04 -3.23
C THR A 100 15.06 -36.46 -4.19
N VAL A 101 15.19 -37.06 -5.38
CA VAL A 101 15.99 -36.49 -6.47
C VAL A 101 15.14 -35.46 -7.20
N PRO A 102 15.45 -34.14 -7.12
CA PRO A 102 14.65 -33.13 -7.79
C PRO A 102 14.85 -33.18 -9.31
N PRO A 103 13.87 -32.74 -10.11
CA PRO A 103 14.03 -32.59 -11.56
C PRO A 103 15.23 -31.70 -11.92
N ASP A 104 15.86 -31.92 -13.07
CA ASP A 104 17.07 -31.18 -13.49
C ASP A 104 16.88 -29.66 -13.46
N GLN A 105 15.71 -29.17 -13.88
CA GLN A 105 15.39 -27.74 -13.86
C GLN A 105 15.39 -27.16 -12.43
N VAL A 106 14.86 -27.90 -11.45
CA VAL A 106 14.85 -27.52 -10.03
C VAL A 106 16.25 -27.59 -9.44
N SER A 107 17.01 -28.65 -9.78
CA SER A 107 18.41 -28.80 -9.39
C SER A 107 19.27 -27.63 -9.87
N ALA A 108 19.09 -27.22 -11.13
CA ALA A 108 19.82 -26.11 -11.74
C ALA A 108 19.43 -24.74 -11.15
N TRP A 109 18.19 -24.58 -10.69
CA TRP A 109 17.70 -23.35 -10.06
C TRP A 109 18.20 -23.17 -8.62
N GLY A 110 18.34 -24.28 -7.90
CA GLY A 110 18.58 -24.29 -6.46
C GLY A 110 17.30 -24.57 -5.68
N TYR A 111 17.45 -25.25 -4.55
CA TYR A 111 16.34 -25.68 -3.71
C TYR A 111 16.75 -25.68 -2.24
N LEU A 112 15.75 -25.69 -1.35
CA LEU A 112 15.93 -25.88 0.08
C LEU A 112 15.66 -27.35 0.43
N PRO A 113 16.66 -28.11 0.91
CA PRO A 113 16.41 -29.46 1.42
C PRO A 113 15.62 -29.39 2.73
N VAL A 114 14.59 -30.22 2.84
CA VAL A 114 13.63 -30.22 3.96
C VAL A 114 13.53 -31.62 4.56
N ARG A 115 13.51 -31.69 5.89
CA ARG A 115 13.22 -32.92 6.63
C ARG A 115 11.71 -33.10 6.75
N ASP A 116 11.26 -34.36 6.81
CA ASP A 116 9.89 -34.71 7.15
C ASP A 116 9.87 -35.29 8.57
N PRO A 117 9.19 -34.65 9.55
CA PRO A 117 8.37 -33.44 9.43
C PRO A 117 9.17 -32.14 9.27
N LEU A 118 8.51 -31.10 8.73
CA LEU A 118 9.08 -29.75 8.57
C LEU A 118 9.59 -29.21 9.90
N ASP A 119 10.86 -28.82 9.94
CA ASP A 119 11.48 -28.25 11.13
C ASP A 119 11.31 -26.72 11.19
N PRO A 120 11.34 -26.11 12.40
CA PRO A 120 11.17 -24.66 12.55
C PRO A 120 12.20 -23.80 11.81
N SER A 121 13.42 -24.30 11.58
CA SER A 121 14.46 -23.52 10.88
C SER A 121 14.14 -23.39 9.39
N THR A 122 13.63 -24.46 8.77
CA THR A 122 13.11 -24.45 7.40
C THR A 122 11.99 -23.42 7.26
N LEU A 123 11.01 -23.44 8.18
CA LEU A 123 9.90 -22.49 8.19
C LEU A 123 10.37 -21.03 8.32
N SER A 124 11.38 -20.77 9.16
CA SER A 124 12.00 -19.45 9.27
C SER A 124 12.68 -18.99 7.98
N VAL A 125 13.30 -19.90 7.21
CA VAL A 125 13.89 -19.58 5.91
C VAL A 125 12.80 -19.20 4.90
N ILE A 126 11.72 -19.99 4.82
CA ILE A 126 10.58 -19.68 3.92
C ILE A 126 10.01 -18.31 4.25
N ARG A 127 9.78 -18.02 5.53
CA ARG A 127 9.32 -16.70 5.99
C ARG A 127 10.26 -15.58 5.55
N LYS A 128 11.57 -15.75 5.78
CA LYS A 128 12.57 -14.75 5.42
C LYS A 128 12.59 -14.50 3.91
N THR A 129 12.58 -15.56 3.11
CA THR A 129 12.51 -15.48 1.64
C THR A 129 11.26 -14.72 1.20
N ALA A 130 10.11 -14.99 1.82
CA ALA A 130 8.88 -14.31 1.49
C ALA A 130 8.90 -12.81 1.83
N MET A 131 9.44 -12.44 2.98
CA MET A 131 9.61 -11.02 3.34
C MET A 131 10.63 -10.31 2.46
N GLN A 132 11.65 -11.00 1.96
CA GLN A 132 12.61 -10.44 0.99
C GLN A 132 12.04 -10.35 -0.44
N ALA A 133 10.92 -11.01 -0.71
CA ALA A 133 10.23 -10.95 -2.00
C ALA A 133 9.38 -9.68 -2.17
N VAL A 134 9.22 -8.88 -1.12
CA VAL A 134 8.46 -7.63 -1.12
C VAL A 134 9.35 -6.47 -0.69
N ALA A 135 9.01 -5.26 -1.14
CA ALA A 135 9.53 -4.06 -0.52
C ALA A 135 8.66 -3.72 0.70
N THR A 136 9.26 -3.29 1.80
CA THR A 136 8.51 -2.88 2.99
C THR A 136 8.63 -1.38 3.19
N LEU A 137 7.51 -0.69 3.40
CA LEU A 137 7.52 0.65 3.96
C LEU A 137 7.05 0.59 5.41
N GLN A 138 8.01 0.72 6.31
CA GLN A 138 7.73 0.82 7.74
C GLN A 138 7.10 2.17 8.04
N VAL A 139 6.08 2.14 8.89
CA VAL A 139 5.50 3.33 9.49
C VAL A 139 6.42 3.76 10.63
N ASN A 140 6.58 5.05 10.83
CA ASN A 140 7.37 5.54 11.94
C ASN A 140 6.60 5.26 13.26
N PRO A 141 7.12 4.44 14.19
CA PRO A 141 6.40 4.10 15.41
C PRO A 141 6.13 5.33 16.32
N LEU A 142 6.97 6.37 16.23
CA LEU A 142 6.80 7.63 16.95
C LEU A 142 5.90 8.63 16.23
N ALA A 143 5.67 8.44 14.93
CA ALA A 143 4.75 9.24 14.14
C ALA A 143 4.04 8.34 13.11
N PRO A 144 3.08 7.49 13.53
CA PRO A 144 2.49 6.43 12.68
C PRO A 144 1.80 6.91 11.40
N TYR A 145 1.57 8.22 11.29
CA TYR A 145 1.08 8.89 10.09
C TYR A 145 2.19 9.29 9.10
N GLU A 146 3.43 8.93 9.38
CA GLU A 146 4.59 9.09 8.49
C GLU A 146 5.21 7.73 8.19
N LEU A 147 5.80 7.62 7.01
CA LEU A 147 6.65 6.49 6.65
C LEU A 147 8.07 6.76 7.13
N GLU A 148 8.83 5.71 7.43
CA GLU A 148 10.27 5.87 7.64
C GLU A 148 10.96 6.33 6.37
N GLN A 149 11.84 7.33 6.47
CA GLN A 149 12.48 7.91 5.29
C GLN A 149 13.43 6.94 4.57
N SER A 150 14.15 6.10 5.31
CA SER A 150 15.15 5.19 4.72
C SER A 150 14.50 4.15 3.80
N PRO A 151 13.44 3.42 4.21
CA PRO A 151 12.70 2.54 3.30
C PRO A 151 12.12 3.27 2.08
N VAL A 152 11.53 4.47 2.26
CA VAL A 152 10.99 5.25 1.13
C VAL A 152 12.10 5.61 0.13
N ARG A 153 13.29 5.99 0.60
CA ARG A 153 14.45 6.27 -0.26
C ARG A 153 14.87 5.05 -1.06
N VAL A 154 15.00 3.89 -0.42
CA VAL A 154 15.38 2.63 -1.09
C VAL A 154 14.38 2.29 -2.20
N VAL A 155 13.09 2.44 -1.91
CA VAL A 155 12.01 2.22 -2.87
C VAL A 155 12.05 3.25 -4.01
N ALA A 156 12.35 4.51 -3.69
CA ALA A 156 12.41 5.60 -4.65
C ALA A 156 13.64 5.53 -5.58
N THR A 157 14.77 4.96 -5.15
CA THR A 157 15.98 4.79 -5.97
C THR A 157 16.06 3.46 -6.72
N GLY A 158 15.32 2.45 -6.28
CA GLY A 158 15.41 1.09 -6.83
C GLY A 158 14.93 0.96 -8.28
N GLU A 159 15.28 -0.16 -8.91
CA GLU A 159 14.64 -0.66 -10.15
C GLU A 159 13.11 -0.60 -10.05
N PRO A 160 12.37 -0.57 -11.19
CA PRO A 160 10.91 -0.58 -11.16
C PRO A 160 10.44 -1.63 -10.18
N LEU A 161 9.57 -1.23 -9.25
CA LEU A 161 9.07 -2.12 -8.20
C LEU A 161 8.18 -3.17 -8.87
N SER A 162 8.80 -4.20 -9.40
CA SER A 162 8.14 -5.38 -9.94
C SER A 162 7.42 -6.18 -8.85
N ARG A 163 7.59 -5.79 -7.58
CA ARG A 163 7.11 -6.46 -6.38
C ARG A 163 6.16 -5.55 -5.62
N ARG A 164 5.12 -6.16 -5.03
CA ARG A 164 4.19 -5.50 -4.12
C ARG A 164 4.98 -4.84 -2.99
N LEU A 165 4.48 -3.69 -2.56
CA LEU A 165 4.99 -2.98 -1.41
C LEU A 165 4.10 -3.34 -0.22
N LEU A 166 4.69 -3.64 0.93
CA LEU A 166 3.94 -3.86 2.17
C LEU A 166 4.07 -2.64 3.06
N ILE A 167 2.95 -1.98 3.30
CA ILE A 167 2.83 -0.93 4.30
C ILE A 167 2.46 -1.56 5.63
N ASP A 168 3.04 -1.01 6.70
CA ASP A 168 2.80 -1.48 8.06
C ASP A 168 3.11 -2.99 8.24
N PRO A 169 4.29 -3.47 7.80
CA PRO A 169 4.64 -4.89 7.86
C PRO A 169 4.69 -5.44 9.30
N GLU A 170 4.79 -4.55 10.28
CA GLU A 170 4.83 -4.87 11.71
C GLU A 170 3.46 -4.74 12.39
N ASN A 171 2.41 -4.43 11.63
CA ASN A 171 1.05 -4.21 12.12
C ASN A 171 0.96 -3.16 13.25
N VAL A 172 1.78 -2.11 13.21
CA VAL A 172 1.71 -1.00 14.17
C VAL A 172 0.36 -0.31 14.08
N ILE A 173 -0.10 0.00 12.87
CA ILE A 173 -1.38 0.66 12.63
C ILE A 173 -2.54 -0.28 12.92
N LEU A 174 -2.52 -1.47 12.30
CA LEU A 174 -3.64 -2.42 12.44
C LEU A 174 -3.73 -2.96 13.86
N GLY A 175 -2.59 -3.30 14.48
CA GLY A 175 -2.55 -3.78 15.86
C GLY A 175 -3.03 -2.71 16.85
N ALA A 176 -2.70 -1.44 16.63
CA ALA A 176 -3.28 -0.36 17.42
C ALA A 176 -4.81 -0.32 17.30
N ALA A 177 -5.34 -0.52 16.10
CA ALA A 177 -6.76 -0.49 15.85
C ALA A 177 -7.52 -1.72 16.35
N GLU A 178 -6.90 -2.89 16.34
CA GLU A 178 -7.45 -4.09 16.96
C GLU A 178 -7.44 -4.00 18.49
N ALA A 179 -6.41 -3.40 19.08
CA ALA A 179 -6.34 -3.19 20.52
C ALA A 179 -7.49 -2.29 21.03
N THR A 180 -7.93 -1.30 20.24
CA THR A 180 -9.07 -0.45 20.64
C THR A 180 -10.40 -1.17 20.52
N VAL A 181 -10.56 -2.07 19.55
CA VAL A 181 -11.69 -3.02 19.50
C VAL A 181 -11.69 -3.91 20.76
N HIS A 182 -10.53 -4.42 21.17
CA HIS A 182 -10.44 -5.26 22.37
C HIS A 182 -10.80 -4.47 23.65
N TYR A 183 -10.31 -3.25 23.78
CA TYR A 183 -10.66 -2.35 24.89
C TYR A 183 -12.17 -2.06 24.92
N ALA A 184 -12.75 -1.71 23.77
CA ALA A 184 -14.17 -1.44 23.63
C ALA A 184 -15.05 -2.61 24.09
N ALA A 185 -14.62 -3.85 23.87
CA ALA A 185 -15.35 -5.04 24.33
C ALA A 185 -15.44 -5.14 25.87
N GLY A 186 -14.53 -4.48 26.61
CA GLY A 186 -14.48 -4.46 28.06
C GLY A 186 -15.31 -3.35 28.74
N THR A 187 -15.87 -2.39 27.98
CA THR A 187 -16.62 -1.25 28.55
C THR A 187 -18.09 -1.59 28.82
N ASP A 188 -18.83 -0.76 29.55
CA ASP A 188 -20.24 -0.99 29.91
C ASP A 188 -21.19 -1.22 28.70
N ALA A 189 -22.27 -1.97 28.91
CA ALA A 189 -23.09 -2.60 27.88
C ALA A 189 -23.90 -1.62 26.99
N GLU A 190 -24.34 -0.48 27.53
CA GLU A 190 -25.27 0.43 26.83
C GLU A 190 -24.66 1.04 25.55
N TYR A 191 -23.34 1.25 25.52
CA TYR A 191 -22.62 1.83 24.37
C TYR A 191 -21.66 0.88 23.68
N ARG A 192 -21.44 -0.33 24.23
CA ARG A 192 -20.44 -1.29 23.76
C ARG A 192 -20.67 -1.68 22.31
N ASP A 193 -21.88 -2.08 21.94
CA ASP A 193 -22.15 -2.64 20.62
C ASP A 193 -22.01 -1.59 19.51
N GLN A 194 -22.46 -0.36 19.77
CA GLN A 194 -22.30 0.75 18.84
C GLN A 194 -20.82 1.11 18.64
N MET A 195 -20.06 1.20 19.73
CA MET A 195 -18.63 1.48 19.70
C MET A 195 -17.87 0.37 18.98
N MET A 196 -18.14 -0.90 19.29
CA MET A 196 -17.54 -2.06 18.64
C MET A 196 -17.81 -2.06 17.14
N ALA A 197 -19.06 -1.83 16.73
CA ALA A 197 -19.42 -1.77 15.31
C ALA A 197 -18.73 -0.60 14.58
N GLN A 198 -18.57 0.56 15.24
CA GLN A 198 -17.82 1.69 14.69
C GLN A 198 -16.34 1.37 14.54
N GLN A 199 -15.70 0.82 15.58
CA GLN A 199 -14.27 0.49 15.55
C GLN A 199 -13.98 -0.60 14.51
N GLN A 200 -14.81 -1.64 14.42
CA GLN A 200 -14.67 -2.68 13.39
C GLN A 200 -14.80 -2.12 11.97
N ARG A 201 -15.74 -1.21 11.73
CA ARG A 201 -15.84 -0.50 10.43
C ARG A 201 -14.58 0.30 10.13
N THR A 202 -14.01 0.98 11.12
CA THR A 202 -12.80 1.77 10.94
C THR A 202 -11.57 0.88 10.69
N VAL A 203 -11.39 -0.20 11.45
CA VAL A 203 -10.33 -1.21 11.18
C VAL A 203 -10.48 -1.77 9.77
N GLY A 204 -11.70 -2.11 9.34
CA GLY A 204 -11.98 -2.59 7.99
C GLY A 204 -11.58 -1.58 6.91
N ARG A 205 -11.97 -0.31 7.06
CA ARG A 205 -11.58 0.79 6.14
C ARG A 205 -10.06 0.99 6.11
N LEU A 206 -9.40 0.88 7.25
CA LEU A 206 -7.95 1.06 7.36
C LEU A 206 -7.19 -0.09 6.67
N ALA A 207 -7.60 -1.33 6.92
CA ALA A 207 -7.05 -2.50 6.23
C ALA A 207 -7.26 -2.42 4.71
N GLU A 208 -8.45 -2.00 4.27
CA GLU A 208 -8.74 -1.78 2.86
C GLU A 208 -7.84 -0.67 2.27
N SER A 209 -7.68 0.43 2.98
CA SER A 209 -6.81 1.54 2.56
C SER A 209 -5.35 1.09 2.46
N ILE A 210 -4.83 0.33 3.44
CA ILE A 210 -3.47 -0.23 3.39
C ILE A 210 -3.30 -1.11 2.15
N ALA A 211 -4.25 -2.02 1.89
CA ALA A 211 -4.21 -2.89 0.71
C ALA A 211 -4.24 -2.11 -0.61
N LYS A 212 -4.98 -1.00 -0.68
CA LYS A 212 -4.96 -0.09 -1.84
C LYS A 212 -3.57 0.53 -2.04
N HIS A 213 -2.93 0.99 -0.97
CA HIS A 213 -1.61 1.61 -1.06
C HIS A 213 -0.49 0.63 -1.42
N ASP A 214 -0.56 -0.62 -0.95
CA ASP A 214 0.38 -1.67 -1.32
C ASP A 214 0.48 -1.85 -2.84
N VAL A 215 -0.64 -1.62 -3.55
CA VAL A 215 -0.72 -1.65 -5.02
C VAL A 215 -0.40 -0.28 -5.62
N PHE A 216 -0.94 0.79 -5.03
CA PHE A 216 -0.84 2.13 -5.61
C PHE A 216 0.54 2.75 -5.53
N LEU A 217 1.22 2.66 -4.38
CA LEU A 217 2.49 3.37 -4.17
C LEU A 217 3.58 2.99 -5.16
N PRO A 218 3.78 1.70 -5.51
CA PRO A 218 4.70 1.33 -6.59
C PRO A 218 4.40 2.02 -7.91
N LEU A 219 3.14 1.97 -8.34
CA LEU A 219 2.71 2.59 -9.59
C LEU A 219 2.88 4.11 -9.55
N PHE A 220 2.54 4.72 -8.42
CA PHE A 220 2.70 6.14 -8.19
C PHE A 220 4.18 6.55 -8.27
N ILE A 221 5.08 5.84 -7.58
CA ILE A 221 6.51 6.12 -7.58
C ILE A 221 7.09 5.99 -8.98
N ASP A 222 6.73 4.93 -9.71
CA ASP A 222 7.18 4.73 -11.10
C ASP A 222 6.73 5.86 -12.03
N ARG A 223 5.54 6.45 -11.80
CA ARG A 223 5.04 7.59 -12.57
C ARG A 223 5.62 8.94 -12.12
N ALA A 224 5.73 9.16 -10.82
CA ALA A 224 6.21 10.42 -10.25
C ALA A 224 7.72 10.59 -10.44
N ARG A 225 8.51 9.51 -10.34
CA ARG A 225 9.98 9.54 -10.45
C ARG A 225 10.49 10.25 -11.71
N PRO A 226 10.10 9.88 -12.94
CA PRO A 226 10.59 10.57 -14.14
C PRO A 226 10.17 12.04 -14.19
N LEU A 227 8.99 12.38 -13.66
CA LEU A 227 8.55 13.78 -13.58
C LEU A 227 9.48 14.57 -12.65
N VAL A 228 9.75 14.06 -11.45
CA VAL A 228 10.62 14.71 -10.49
C VAL A 228 12.06 14.81 -11.03
N GLN A 229 12.59 13.76 -11.67
CA GLN A 229 13.94 13.75 -12.26
C GLN A 229 14.12 14.73 -13.43
N GLN A 230 13.05 15.17 -14.09
CA GLN A 230 13.13 16.20 -15.13
C GLN A 230 13.35 17.61 -14.55
N HIS A 231 13.03 17.84 -13.28
CA HIS A 231 12.99 19.18 -12.67
C HIS A 231 14.14 19.44 -11.70
N TRP A 232 14.69 18.38 -11.10
CA TRP A 232 15.70 18.48 -10.05
C TRP A 232 16.94 17.63 -10.33
N SER A 233 18.04 17.96 -9.65
CA SER A 233 19.23 17.10 -9.64
C SER A 233 18.88 15.70 -9.10
N PRO A 234 19.64 14.63 -9.42
CA PRO A 234 19.31 13.29 -8.93
C PRO A 234 19.16 13.17 -7.39
N GLU A 235 19.97 13.91 -6.64
CA GLU A 235 19.91 13.95 -5.17
C GLU A 235 18.66 14.69 -4.69
N ASP A 236 18.43 15.90 -5.19
CA ASP A 236 17.24 16.71 -4.83
C ASP A 236 15.94 16.03 -5.28
N ALA A 237 15.96 15.37 -6.44
CA ALA A 237 14.84 14.63 -6.97
C ALA A 237 14.43 13.49 -6.04
N LEU A 238 15.40 12.80 -5.44
CA LEU A 238 15.12 11.76 -4.45
C LEU A 238 14.47 12.37 -3.19
N GLU A 239 15.00 13.48 -2.67
CA GLU A 239 14.43 14.16 -1.50
C GLU A 239 12.99 14.60 -1.76
N HIS A 240 12.74 15.23 -2.90
CA HIS A 240 11.41 15.70 -3.28
C HIS A 240 10.45 14.55 -3.53
N LEU A 241 10.89 13.44 -4.13
CA LEU A 241 10.06 12.26 -4.30
C LEU A 241 9.66 11.63 -2.95
N VAL A 242 10.60 11.55 -2.00
CA VAL A 242 10.31 11.11 -0.62
C VAL A 242 9.26 12.04 0.00
N GLU A 243 9.42 13.35 -0.13
CA GLU A 243 8.49 14.33 0.43
C GLU A 243 7.08 14.23 -0.20
N ILE A 244 7.00 14.02 -1.51
CA ILE A 244 5.76 13.80 -2.26
C ILE A 244 5.04 12.54 -1.76
N VAL A 245 5.77 11.42 -1.61
CA VAL A 245 5.22 10.16 -1.07
C VAL A 245 4.72 10.34 0.36
N GLN A 246 5.46 11.08 1.20
CA GLN A 246 5.05 11.38 2.58
C GLN A 246 3.76 12.20 2.63
N ARG A 247 3.64 13.23 1.77
CA ARG A 247 2.41 14.03 1.66
C ARG A 247 1.23 13.18 1.22
N LEU A 248 1.42 12.34 0.20
CA LEU A 248 0.41 11.39 -0.27
C LEU A 248 -0.04 10.50 0.89
N PHE A 249 0.91 9.85 1.57
CA PHE A 249 0.61 8.96 2.69
C PHE A 249 -0.16 9.66 3.82
N ARG A 250 0.21 10.90 4.16
CA ARG A 250 -0.52 11.71 5.16
C ARG A 250 -1.93 12.08 4.71
N LEU A 251 -2.09 12.45 3.44
CA LEU A 251 -3.40 12.78 2.89
C LEU A 251 -4.32 11.56 3.02
N THR A 252 -3.83 10.37 2.69
CA THR A 252 -4.61 9.15 2.68
C THR A 252 -4.62 8.43 4.03
N LEU A 253 -3.66 7.55 4.30
CA LEU A 253 -3.61 6.71 5.50
C LEU A 253 -3.41 7.52 6.78
N GLY A 254 -2.56 8.55 6.75
CA GLY A 254 -2.32 9.42 7.89
C GLY A 254 -3.59 10.15 8.36
N SER A 255 -4.45 10.59 7.44
CA SER A 255 -5.70 11.25 7.83
C SER A 255 -6.71 10.28 8.45
N GLU A 256 -6.84 9.07 7.91
CA GLU A 256 -7.66 8.02 8.50
C GLU A 256 -7.16 7.62 9.90
N LEU A 257 -5.83 7.51 10.05
CA LEU A 257 -5.20 7.29 11.35
C LEU A 257 -5.54 8.39 12.36
N LEU A 258 -5.41 9.66 11.98
CA LEU A 258 -5.74 10.76 12.89
C LEU A 258 -7.20 10.79 13.29
N LYS A 259 -8.13 10.50 12.37
CA LYS A 259 -9.56 10.38 12.67
C LYS A 259 -9.78 9.29 13.72
N LEU A 260 -9.12 8.15 13.53
CA LEU A 260 -9.20 7.00 14.41
C LEU A 260 -8.57 7.28 15.79
N THR A 261 -7.42 7.97 15.87
CA THR A 261 -6.84 8.36 17.17
C THR A 261 -7.65 9.41 17.92
N ARG A 262 -8.44 10.25 17.23
CA ARG A 262 -9.38 11.18 17.88
C ARG A 262 -10.50 10.44 18.60
N ASP A 263 -11.02 9.39 17.98
CA ASP A 263 -12.03 8.52 18.57
C ASP A 263 -11.48 7.74 19.79
N TRP A 264 -10.16 7.56 19.87
CA TRP A 264 -9.47 6.76 20.90
C TRP A 264 -9.06 7.49 22.17
N ARG A 265 -9.42 8.77 22.34
CA ARG A 265 -8.98 9.65 23.45
C ARG A 265 -9.14 9.10 24.88
N THR A 266 -9.72 7.92 25.09
CA THR A 266 -9.94 7.29 26.40
C THR A 266 -9.07 6.06 26.70
N ALA A 267 -8.34 5.49 25.73
CA ALA A 267 -7.34 4.44 26.01
C ALA A 267 -6.26 4.46 24.93
N VAL A 268 -5.08 5.01 25.27
CA VAL A 268 -3.90 4.89 24.43
C VAL A 268 -3.58 3.41 24.28
N SER A 269 -3.70 2.87 23.06
CA SER A 269 -3.27 1.51 22.78
C SER A 269 -1.79 1.38 23.14
N PRO A 270 -1.39 0.46 24.03
CA PRO A 270 0.02 0.19 24.30
C PRO A 270 0.83 -0.11 23.03
N ALA A 271 0.17 -0.58 21.97
CA ALA A 271 0.81 -0.86 20.68
C ALA A 271 1.35 0.40 19.97
N LEU A 272 0.79 1.59 20.22
CA LEU A 272 1.32 2.84 19.67
C LEU A 272 2.45 3.44 20.53
N GLY A 273 2.55 3.07 21.80
CA GLY A 273 3.51 3.66 22.74
C GLY A 273 3.51 5.19 22.69
N ASP A 274 4.70 5.76 22.51
CA ASP A 274 4.91 7.22 22.40
C ASP A 274 4.25 7.85 21.16
N GLY A 275 4.01 7.06 20.10
CA GLY A 275 3.37 7.53 18.86
C GLY A 275 1.93 8.01 19.07
N ALA A 276 1.26 7.58 20.14
CA ALA A 276 -0.08 8.06 20.46
C ALA A 276 -0.12 9.56 20.80
N SER A 277 0.92 10.07 21.49
CA SER A 277 1.03 11.51 21.78
C SER A 277 1.18 12.31 20.50
N ALA A 278 2.05 11.85 19.59
CA ALA A 278 2.26 12.49 18.30
C ALA A 278 0.97 12.51 17.46
N CYS A 279 0.21 11.41 17.44
CA CYS A 279 -1.10 11.39 16.77
C CYS A 279 -2.11 12.36 17.40
N ALA A 280 -2.13 12.48 18.73
CA ALA A 280 -3.00 13.43 19.42
C ALA A 280 -2.64 14.88 19.04
N GLU A 281 -1.35 15.25 19.09
CA GLU A 281 -0.85 16.57 18.71
C GLU A 281 -1.14 16.91 17.25
N ALA A 282 -0.94 15.94 16.35
CA ALA A 282 -1.27 16.07 14.93
C ALA A 282 -2.78 16.26 14.72
N GLY A 283 -3.61 15.52 15.46
CA GLY A 283 -5.06 15.68 15.50
C GLY A 283 -5.47 17.08 15.93
N GLU A 284 -4.91 17.60 17.01
CA GLU A 284 -5.18 18.97 17.47
C GLU A 284 -4.71 20.02 16.47
N MET A 285 -3.56 19.80 15.81
CA MET A 285 -3.11 20.70 14.75
C MET A 285 -4.09 20.75 13.59
N ALA A 286 -4.58 19.59 13.13
CA ALA A 286 -5.60 19.53 12.10
C ALA A 286 -6.91 20.24 12.52
N ASP A 287 -7.30 20.17 13.79
CA ASP A 287 -8.47 20.90 14.32
C ASP A 287 -8.25 22.41 14.32
N ARG A 288 -7.07 22.88 14.76
CA ARG A 288 -6.71 24.30 14.70
C ARG A 288 -6.73 24.83 13.27
N LEU A 289 -6.21 24.06 12.32
CA LEU A 289 -6.26 24.40 10.89
C LEU A 289 -7.69 24.42 10.37
N GLN A 290 -8.53 23.45 10.76
CA GLN A 290 -9.95 23.42 10.40
C GLN A 290 -10.71 24.66 10.89
N ALA A 291 -10.39 25.15 12.09
CA ALA A 291 -11.00 26.34 12.67
C ALA A 291 -10.74 27.63 11.88
N THR A 292 -9.69 27.67 11.04
CA THR A 292 -9.44 28.82 10.15
C THR A 292 -10.45 28.90 8.99
N ALA A 293 -11.18 27.82 8.71
CA ALA A 293 -12.19 27.73 7.66
C ALA A 293 -13.25 26.67 7.99
N PRO A 294 -14.12 26.91 8.99
CA PRO A 294 -15.03 25.89 9.53
C PRO A 294 -16.08 25.37 8.53
N GLY A 295 -16.35 26.13 7.45
CA GLY A 295 -17.35 25.75 6.45
C GLY A 295 -16.90 24.72 5.41
N ILE A 296 -15.62 24.34 5.38
CA ILE A 296 -15.08 23.41 4.36
C ILE A 296 -14.68 22.11 5.03
N HIS A 297 -15.41 21.04 4.71
CA HIS A 297 -15.22 19.72 5.30
C HIS A 297 -13.79 19.19 5.08
N GLU A 298 -13.18 18.65 6.13
CA GLU A 298 -11.82 18.05 6.15
C GLU A 298 -10.67 18.96 5.69
N ARG A 299 -10.90 20.26 5.49
CA ARG A 299 -9.85 21.19 5.05
C ARG A 299 -8.66 21.21 6.02
N GLY A 300 -8.91 21.15 7.33
CA GLY A 300 -7.85 21.13 8.34
C GLY A 300 -6.93 19.92 8.22
N PHE A 301 -7.49 18.74 7.93
CA PHE A 301 -6.71 17.52 7.70
C PHE A 301 -5.86 17.61 6.43
N ARG A 302 -6.44 18.11 5.33
CA ARG A 302 -5.70 18.29 4.07
C ARG A 302 -4.54 19.28 4.27
N LEU A 303 -4.79 20.41 4.94
CA LEU A 303 -3.77 21.39 5.27
C LEU A 303 -2.67 20.81 6.17
N TRP A 304 -3.04 20.04 7.19
CA TRP A 304 -2.07 19.36 8.05
C TRP A 304 -1.20 18.37 7.26
N ALA A 305 -1.82 17.55 6.40
CA ALA A 305 -1.12 16.57 5.57
C ALA A 305 -0.13 17.25 4.61
N LEU A 306 -0.47 18.44 4.13
CA LEU A 306 0.38 19.31 3.31
C LEU A 306 1.39 20.15 4.12
N ARG A 307 1.56 19.86 5.42
CA ARG A 307 2.49 20.54 6.35
C ARG A 307 2.22 22.04 6.54
N SER A 308 0.94 22.44 6.52
CA SER A 308 0.54 23.81 6.83
C SER A 308 0.76 24.20 8.30
N THR A 309 0.96 25.50 8.53
CA THR A 309 0.87 26.12 9.85
C THR A 309 -0.44 26.92 9.97
N THR A 310 -0.80 27.35 11.18
CA THR A 310 -1.97 28.22 11.42
C THR A 310 -1.81 29.64 10.85
N ALA A 311 -0.59 30.06 10.54
CA ALA A 311 -0.30 31.36 9.91
C ALA A 311 -0.31 31.29 8.37
N SER A 312 -0.25 30.08 7.80
CA SER A 312 -0.17 29.89 6.35
C SER A 312 -1.50 30.27 5.68
N THR A 313 -1.42 30.95 4.54
CA THR A 313 -2.57 31.20 3.67
C THR A 313 -2.53 30.21 2.50
N TRP A 314 -3.69 29.69 2.11
CA TRP A 314 -3.81 28.66 1.06
C TRP A 314 -4.89 29.02 0.07
N LEU A 315 -4.60 28.79 -1.21
CA LEU A 315 -5.55 28.89 -2.31
C LEU A 315 -6.13 27.52 -2.60
N GLU A 316 -7.43 27.50 -2.84
CA GLU A 316 -8.18 26.33 -3.28
C GLU A 316 -8.43 26.48 -4.77
N LEU A 317 -7.84 25.62 -5.58
CA LEU A 317 -7.88 25.72 -7.04
C LEU A 317 -8.60 24.50 -7.61
N GLY A 318 -9.69 24.76 -8.32
CA GLY A 318 -10.39 23.77 -9.13
C GLY A 318 -9.68 23.55 -10.46
N PHE A 319 -9.52 22.29 -10.87
CA PHE A 319 -8.92 21.89 -12.15
C PHE A 319 -9.96 21.39 -13.16
N ASP A 320 -11.22 21.26 -12.74
CA ASP A 320 -12.32 20.83 -13.60
C ASP A 320 -12.99 22.02 -14.31
N ALA A 321 -13.71 21.71 -15.40
CA ALA A 321 -14.56 22.69 -16.07
C ALA A 321 -15.67 23.24 -15.14
N PRO A 322 -16.07 24.52 -15.29
CA PRO A 322 -17.17 25.11 -14.53
C PRO A 322 -18.44 24.24 -14.58
N GLY A 323 -18.96 23.85 -13.42
CA GLY A 323 -20.18 23.04 -13.32
C GLY A 323 -19.98 21.52 -13.15
N SER A 324 -18.74 21.03 -13.10
CA SER A 324 -18.46 19.66 -12.65
C SER A 324 -18.99 19.48 -11.22
N LYS A 325 -19.77 18.42 -10.99
CA LYS A 325 -20.24 18.04 -9.64
C LYS A 325 -19.11 17.52 -8.76
N ASP A 326 -18.01 17.09 -9.37
CA ASP A 326 -16.88 16.43 -8.71
C ASP A 326 -15.56 17.19 -8.92
N SER A 327 -15.61 18.52 -8.79
CA SER A 327 -14.46 19.38 -9.07
C SER A 327 -13.18 18.91 -8.37
N THR A 328 -12.13 18.64 -9.15
CA THR A 328 -10.79 18.36 -8.60
C THR A 328 -10.27 19.64 -8.02
N VAL A 329 -10.27 19.70 -6.71
CA VAL A 329 -9.73 20.81 -5.97
C VAL A 329 -8.38 20.41 -5.38
N ALA A 330 -7.36 21.22 -5.63
CA ALA A 330 -6.09 21.12 -4.91
C ALA A 330 -5.76 22.42 -4.17
N LEU A 331 -5.14 22.25 -3.01
CA LEU A 331 -4.68 23.33 -2.14
C LEU A 331 -3.22 23.68 -2.45
N PHE A 332 -2.95 24.97 -2.65
CA PHE A 332 -1.59 25.48 -2.85
C PHE A 332 -1.27 26.59 -1.85
N PRO A 333 -0.01 26.71 -1.38
CA PRO A 333 0.39 27.81 -0.52
C PRO A 333 0.21 29.14 -1.27
N ALA A 334 -0.50 30.09 -0.68
CA ALA A 334 -0.87 31.33 -1.37
C ALA A 334 0.32 32.27 -1.59
N ASP A 335 1.39 32.14 -0.80
CA ASP A 335 2.64 32.87 -0.95
C ASP A 335 3.43 32.50 -2.22
N ARG A 336 3.06 31.39 -2.88
CA ARG A 336 3.57 31.02 -4.21
C ARG A 336 2.99 31.85 -5.34
N PHE A 337 1.96 32.64 -5.08
CA PHE A 337 1.26 33.42 -6.09
C PHE A 337 1.40 34.91 -5.81
N SER A 338 1.60 35.69 -6.87
CA SER A 338 1.48 37.15 -6.79
C SER A 338 0.04 37.55 -6.45
N ASP A 339 -0.17 38.74 -5.89
CA ASP A 339 -1.53 39.22 -5.61
C ASP A 339 -2.35 39.40 -6.89
N SER A 340 -1.70 39.78 -8.00
CA SER A 340 -2.30 39.81 -9.33
C SER A 340 -2.76 38.43 -9.78
N SER A 341 -1.90 37.41 -9.65
CA SER A 341 -2.22 36.01 -9.97
C SER A 341 -3.40 35.49 -9.16
N LYS A 342 -3.43 35.77 -7.84
CA LYS A 342 -4.56 35.44 -6.97
C LYS A 342 -5.85 36.09 -7.44
N GLN A 343 -5.80 37.36 -7.83
CA GLN A 343 -6.97 38.07 -8.35
C GLN A 343 -7.44 37.45 -9.66
N LEU A 344 -6.54 37.19 -10.61
CA LEU A 344 -6.88 36.56 -11.89
C LEU A 344 -7.52 35.18 -11.72
N LEU A 345 -6.97 34.33 -10.85
CA LEU A 345 -7.54 33.02 -10.53
C LEU A 345 -8.93 33.16 -9.88
N ARG A 346 -9.10 34.09 -8.93
CA ARG A 346 -10.41 34.34 -8.29
C ARG A 346 -11.50 34.77 -9.27
N TYR A 347 -11.13 35.52 -10.31
CA TYR A 347 -12.07 35.97 -11.34
C TYR A 347 -12.18 34.99 -12.53
N GLY A 348 -11.49 33.85 -12.49
CA GLY A 348 -11.48 32.89 -13.61
C GLY A 348 -10.85 33.43 -14.89
N LEU A 349 -10.01 34.45 -14.78
CA LEU A 349 -9.35 35.13 -15.92
C LEU A 349 -8.00 34.49 -16.28
N ALA A 350 -7.47 33.63 -15.41
CA ALA A 350 -6.25 32.85 -15.66
C ALA A 350 -6.55 31.35 -15.51
N THR A 351 -5.80 30.53 -16.26
CA THR A 351 -5.85 29.06 -16.09
C THR A 351 -4.78 28.63 -15.08
N PRO A 352 -5.02 27.58 -14.29
CA PRO A 352 -4.04 27.09 -13.31
C PRO A 352 -2.65 26.83 -13.90
N GLN A 353 -2.55 26.39 -15.16
CA GLN A 353 -1.28 26.09 -15.82
C GLN A 353 -0.37 27.30 -16.05
N VAL A 354 -0.95 28.51 -16.07
CA VAL A 354 -0.18 29.75 -16.27
C VAL A 354 0.39 30.25 -14.95
N GLU A 355 -0.30 29.97 -13.84
CA GLU A 355 0.01 30.55 -12.53
C GLU A 355 0.73 29.56 -11.59
N ILE A 356 0.54 28.26 -11.80
CA ILE A 356 1.16 27.20 -10.98
C ILE A 356 2.43 26.74 -11.68
N GLY A 357 3.57 26.90 -11.01
CA GLY A 357 4.83 26.32 -11.48
C GLY A 357 4.84 24.80 -11.36
N GLU A 358 5.62 24.13 -12.22
CA GLU A 358 5.74 22.66 -12.20
C GLU A 358 6.22 22.14 -10.84
N THR A 359 7.14 22.87 -10.18
CA THR A 359 7.57 22.58 -8.80
C THR A 359 6.41 22.53 -7.81
N ASP A 360 5.53 23.53 -7.82
CA ASP A 360 4.42 23.59 -6.88
C ASP A 360 3.38 22.51 -7.22
N TRP A 361 3.18 22.22 -8.51
CA TRP A 361 2.37 21.08 -8.95
C TRP A 361 2.89 19.76 -8.40
N LEU A 362 4.18 19.47 -8.58
CA LEU A 362 4.78 18.22 -8.14
C LEU A 362 4.74 18.09 -6.61
N LEU A 363 5.01 19.16 -5.85
CA LEU A 363 5.05 19.10 -4.39
C LEU A 363 3.68 19.10 -3.73
N TYR A 364 2.69 19.80 -4.28
CA TYR A 364 1.38 19.98 -3.64
C TYR A 364 0.24 19.38 -4.46
N GLY A 365 0.18 19.61 -5.77
CA GLY A 365 -0.90 19.12 -6.62
C GLY A 365 -0.90 17.60 -6.79
N LEU A 366 0.26 17.04 -7.15
CA LEU A 366 0.44 15.63 -7.46
C LEU A 366 0.06 14.69 -6.30
N PRO A 367 0.48 14.92 -5.03
CA PRO A 367 0.00 14.12 -3.90
C PRO A 367 -1.51 14.15 -3.70
N GLN A 368 -2.17 15.29 -3.94
CA GLN A 368 -3.62 15.46 -3.75
C GLN A 368 -4.41 14.71 -4.83
N LEU A 369 -3.94 14.79 -6.07
CA LEU A 369 -4.49 13.97 -7.16
C LEU A 369 -4.33 12.48 -6.87
N ALA A 370 -3.13 12.07 -6.47
CA ALA A 370 -2.84 10.68 -6.14
C ALA A 370 -3.72 10.18 -4.99
N ALA A 371 -3.93 11.01 -3.95
CA ALA A 371 -4.84 10.70 -2.86
C ALA A 371 -6.29 10.50 -3.34
N ARG A 372 -6.75 11.31 -4.31
CA ARG A 372 -8.08 11.18 -4.91
C ARG A 372 -8.26 9.84 -5.62
N ILE A 373 -7.25 9.34 -6.34
CA ILE A 373 -7.30 8.01 -6.97
C ILE A 373 -7.53 6.93 -5.90
N VAL A 374 -6.78 6.98 -4.80
CA VAL A 374 -6.92 6.03 -3.70
C VAL A 374 -8.30 6.10 -3.04
N TRP A 375 -8.84 7.30 -2.81
CA TRP A 375 -10.14 7.48 -2.16
C TRP A 375 -11.33 7.04 -3.05
N ASN A 376 -11.24 7.27 -4.36
CA ASN A 376 -12.35 7.04 -5.27
C ASN A 376 -12.40 5.61 -5.83
N THR A 377 -11.30 4.87 -5.76
CA THR A 377 -11.26 3.45 -6.13
C THR A 377 -11.83 2.61 -5.01
N ARG A 378 -12.61 1.59 -5.37
CA ARG A 378 -13.24 0.65 -4.43
C ARG A 378 -12.35 -0.56 -4.17
N THR A 379 -11.63 -1.01 -5.18
CA THR A 379 -10.78 -2.20 -5.11
C THR A 379 -9.35 -1.88 -5.51
N PRO A 380 -8.36 -2.67 -5.06
CA PRO A 380 -6.99 -2.54 -5.54
C PRO A 380 -6.84 -2.72 -7.06
N ASP A 381 -7.72 -3.48 -7.72
CA ASP A 381 -7.66 -3.69 -9.17
C ASP A 381 -8.07 -2.43 -9.96
N GLU A 382 -9.05 -1.66 -9.45
CA GLU A 382 -9.48 -0.39 -10.04
C GLU A 382 -8.39 0.69 -10.02
N ILE A 383 -7.41 0.56 -9.12
CA ILE A 383 -6.27 1.49 -9.00
C ILE A 383 -5.41 1.46 -10.24
N VAL A 384 -5.11 0.27 -10.76
CA VAL A 384 -4.24 0.12 -11.94
C VAL A 384 -4.84 0.88 -13.12
N ALA A 385 -6.13 0.63 -13.40
CA ALA A 385 -6.85 1.34 -14.46
C ALA A 385 -6.87 2.85 -14.20
N SER A 386 -7.19 3.27 -12.97
CA SER A 386 -7.28 4.69 -12.62
C SER A 386 -5.93 5.41 -12.75
N VAL A 387 -4.82 4.74 -12.43
CA VAL A 387 -3.46 5.27 -12.62
C VAL A 387 -3.13 5.45 -14.11
N GLU A 388 -3.57 4.53 -14.96
CA GLU A 388 -3.33 4.60 -16.41
C GLU A 388 -4.14 5.72 -17.07
N TYR A 389 -5.33 6.03 -16.55
CA TYR A 389 -6.18 7.11 -17.06
C TYR A 389 -5.84 8.49 -16.46
N ALA A 390 -5.18 8.55 -15.31
CA ALA A 390 -4.84 9.81 -14.67
C ALA A 390 -3.77 10.59 -15.46
N GLY A 391 -3.99 11.90 -15.63
CA GLY A 391 -2.90 12.81 -16.01
C GLY A 391 -1.94 12.97 -14.83
N TRP A 392 -0.63 12.99 -15.07
CA TRP A 392 0.38 13.04 -13.99
C TRP A 392 1.19 14.34 -13.98
N SER A 393 1.25 15.03 -15.12
CA SER A 393 1.89 16.34 -15.25
C SER A 393 0.86 17.46 -15.23
N LEU A 394 1.28 18.68 -14.87
CA LEU A 394 0.41 19.86 -14.92
C LEU A 394 -0.16 20.10 -16.32
N ALA A 395 0.62 19.80 -17.37
CA ALA A 395 0.21 19.93 -18.76
C ALA A 395 -0.92 18.97 -19.15
N ASP A 396 -0.96 17.78 -18.55
CA ASP A 396 -2.05 16.81 -18.78
C ASP A 396 -3.40 17.36 -18.27
N TYR A 397 -3.38 18.28 -17.31
CA TYR A 397 -4.55 18.96 -16.78
C TYR A 397 -5.08 20.11 -17.67
N ARG A 398 -4.81 20.07 -18.99
CA ARG A 398 -5.39 21.04 -19.94
C ARG A 398 -6.90 20.87 -20.08
N ASN A 399 -7.44 19.68 -19.82
CA ASN A 399 -8.84 19.31 -19.99
C ASN A 399 -9.17 18.04 -19.17
N VAL A 400 -9.24 18.11 -17.83
CA VAL A 400 -9.58 16.91 -17.02
C VAL A 400 -10.74 17.20 -16.06
N GLY A 401 -11.94 16.97 -16.57
CA GLY A 401 -12.91 16.12 -15.89
C GLY A 401 -13.15 14.89 -16.77
N HIS A 402 -13.80 13.84 -16.25
CA HIS A 402 -14.32 12.77 -17.10
C HIS A 402 -15.34 13.33 -18.13
N HIS A 403 -15.31 12.81 -19.36
CA HIS A 403 -16.55 12.54 -20.10
C HIS A 403 -17.19 11.27 -19.54
#